data_AF-A0AAV5EZH8-F1
#
_entry.id   AF-A0AAV5EZH8-F1
#
_cell.length_a   1.000
_cell.length_b   1.000
_cell.length_c   1.000
_cell.angle_alpha   90.00
_cell.angle_beta   90.00
_cell.angle_gamma   90.00
#
_symmetry.space_group_name_H-M   'P 1'
#
loop_
_entity.id
_entity.type
_entity.pdbx_description
1 polymer ?
#
loop_
_entity_poly.entity_id
_entity_poly.type
_entity_poly.pdbx_seq_one_letter_code
_entity_poly.pdbx_strand_id
1 'polypeptide(L)'
;MFIMPILVFALYITGSLDTILLKEHRYEICRYIYNHQNEDGGWGTNELGPSSMFGTCLTYVTLRILGEACTHDALTKGREWILSHGSAAAIPQWGKIWLSVIGLYDWSGNNSIFPELWLVPHILPIHPGRFWCFCRLVYMPMAYLYGKKFVGPITPIILAMREELYSVSYNDIDWYKARDTCAKVDLRYPRSPVQNLVWNCINNGLEPLLNCWPVNKMRDVALKNIMKHIHYEDESTKYIGICPINKALNMICCWIENPNSNELKQHLARIYDYFWLAEDGMKAQYYDGCPSWETAFIVQAYCSTDLVNEFGPTLQKAHDFIKKSQVECFKFYIYSYLS
;
A
#
# COMPACT_ATOMS: atom_id res chain seq x y z
N MET A 1 -7.28 9.47 -0.56
CA MET A 1 -6.27 9.56 -1.61
C MET A 1 -4.98 8.91 -1.15
N PHE A 2 -4.94 7.59 -0.93
CA PHE A 2 -3.75 6.92 -0.39
C PHE A 2 -2.93 6.13 -1.42
N ILE A 3 -3.45 5.91 -2.64
CA ILE A 3 -2.77 5.09 -3.67
C ILE A 3 -1.54 5.81 -4.25
N MET A 4 -1.67 7.08 -4.64
CA MET A 4 -0.52 7.84 -5.13
C MET A 4 0.58 7.96 -4.05
N PRO A 5 0.25 8.29 -2.78
CA PRO A 5 1.23 8.29 -1.70
C PRO A 5 2.08 7.03 -1.56
N ILE A 6 1.47 5.85 -1.57
CA ILE A 6 2.20 4.60 -1.38
C ILE A 6 3.18 4.30 -2.53
N LEU A 7 2.85 4.70 -3.76
CA LEU A 7 3.74 4.55 -4.91
C LEU A 7 4.91 5.53 -4.82
N VAL A 8 4.65 6.78 -4.41
CA VAL A 8 5.69 7.77 -4.12
C VAL A 8 6.62 7.28 -3.01
N PHE A 9 6.07 6.69 -1.94
CA PHE A 9 6.87 6.15 -0.84
C PHE A 9 7.77 5.02 -1.30
N ALA A 10 7.24 4.09 -2.10
CA ALA A 10 8.03 2.99 -2.63
C ALA A 10 9.19 3.49 -3.51
N LEU A 11 8.92 4.46 -4.39
CA LEU A 11 9.97 5.09 -5.21
C LEU A 11 11.01 5.86 -4.39
N TYR A 12 10.58 6.52 -3.32
CA TYR A 12 11.48 7.22 -2.41
C TYR A 12 12.40 6.23 -1.69
N ILE A 13 11.84 5.15 -1.14
CA ILE A 13 12.59 4.09 -0.43
C ILE A 13 13.59 3.42 -1.36
N THR A 14 13.20 3.12 -2.60
CA THR A 14 14.08 2.44 -3.57
C THR A 14 15.09 3.38 -4.21
N GLY A 15 15.13 4.67 -3.84
CA GLY A 15 16.00 5.68 -4.44
C GLY A 15 15.73 5.96 -5.92
N SER A 16 14.53 5.63 -6.40
CA SER A 16 14.14 5.71 -7.82
C SER A 16 13.23 6.92 -8.12
N LEU A 17 12.91 7.73 -7.10
CA LEU A 17 11.98 8.86 -7.20
C LEU A 17 12.36 9.88 -8.29
N ASP A 18 13.62 10.33 -8.31
CA ASP A 18 14.11 11.31 -9.29
C ASP A 18 14.23 10.76 -10.71
N THR A 19 14.37 9.43 -10.85
CA THR A 19 14.45 8.77 -12.15
C THR A 19 13.08 8.53 -12.77
N ILE A 20 12.07 8.23 -11.95
CA ILE A 20 10.72 7.88 -12.41
C ILE A 20 9.79 9.11 -12.43
N LEU A 21 9.81 9.93 -11.37
CA LEU A 21 8.98 11.12 -11.27
C LEU A 21 9.77 12.35 -11.72
N LEU A 22 9.72 12.60 -13.02
CA LEU A 22 10.17 13.85 -13.63
C LEU A 22 9.41 15.05 -13.06
N LYS A 23 9.93 16.26 -13.33
CA LYS A 23 9.38 17.52 -12.80
C LYS A 23 7.89 17.67 -13.12
N GLU A 24 7.48 17.29 -14.33
CA GLU A 24 6.11 17.38 -14.83
C GLU A 24 5.20 16.39 -14.09
N HIS A 25 5.67 15.17 -13.83
CA HIS A 25 4.94 14.21 -13.01
C HIS A 25 4.69 14.76 -11.61
N ARG A 26 5.72 15.34 -10.97
CA ARG A 26 5.59 15.92 -9.62
C ARG A 26 4.59 17.07 -9.60
N TYR A 27 4.68 17.96 -10.59
CA TYR A 27 3.77 19.10 -10.71
C TYR A 27 2.31 18.63 -10.81
N GLU A 28 2.02 17.66 -11.67
CA GLU A 28 0.66 17.15 -11.85
C GLU A 28 0.19 16.32 -10.64
N ILE A 29 1.08 15.61 -9.94
CA ILE A 29 0.75 14.92 -8.68
C ILE A 29 0.40 15.94 -7.58
N CYS A 30 1.21 16.99 -7.42
CA CYS A 30 0.93 18.07 -6.48
C CYS A 30 -0.39 18.77 -6.81
N ARG A 31 -0.63 19.10 -8.09
CA ARG A 31 -1.89 19.69 -8.57
C ARG A 31 -3.10 18.84 -8.19
N TYR A 32 -3.04 17.53 -8.44
CA TYR A 32 -4.10 16.61 -8.03
C TYR A 32 -4.33 16.63 -6.52
N ILE A 33 -3.27 16.60 -5.73
CA ILE A 33 -3.37 16.65 -4.26
C ILE A 33 -4.02 17.97 -3.80
N TYR A 34 -3.62 19.11 -4.36
CA TYR A 34 -4.16 20.42 -3.98
C TYR A 34 -5.63 20.58 -4.35
N ASN A 35 -6.04 20.08 -5.52
CA ASN A 35 -7.43 20.15 -5.97
C ASN A 35 -8.40 19.36 -5.07
N HIS A 36 -7.89 18.41 -4.28
CA HIS A 36 -8.70 17.53 -3.43
C HIS A 36 -8.42 17.74 -1.94
N GLN A 37 -7.80 18.86 -1.55
CA GLN A 37 -7.74 19.24 -0.15
C GLN A 37 -9.14 19.71 0.28
N ASN A 38 -9.64 19.15 1.38
CA ASN A 38 -10.93 19.55 1.94
C ASN A 38 -10.84 20.95 2.57
N GLU A 39 -11.99 21.61 2.75
CA GLU A 39 -12.07 22.95 3.35
C GLU A 39 -11.49 22.99 4.78
N ASP A 40 -11.53 21.88 5.51
CA ASP A 40 -10.93 21.74 6.84
C ASP A 40 -9.40 21.60 6.83
N GLY A 41 -8.78 21.57 5.65
CA GLY A 41 -7.34 21.44 5.47
C GLY A 41 -6.83 19.99 5.37
N GLY A 42 -7.67 19.00 5.63
CA GLY A 42 -7.28 17.60 5.55
C GLY A 42 -7.48 16.96 4.17
N TRP A 43 -7.16 15.66 4.09
CA TRP A 43 -7.46 14.82 2.92
C TRP A 43 -8.19 13.54 3.31
N GLY A 44 -9.15 13.15 2.48
CA GLY A 44 -9.93 11.93 2.68
C GLY A 44 -9.18 10.65 2.30
N THR A 45 -9.77 9.50 2.66
CA THR A 45 -9.28 8.18 2.20
C THR A 45 -9.57 7.96 0.72
N ASN A 46 -10.60 8.60 0.18
CA ASN A 46 -10.90 8.75 -1.25
C ASN A 46 -11.14 10.24 -1.57
N GLU A 47 -11.28 10.57 -2.85
CA GLU A 47 -11.37 11.96 -3.35
C GLU A 47 -12.60 12.71 -2.82
N LEU A 48 -13.74 12.03 -2.71
CA LEU A 48 -15.01 12.61 -2.28
C LEU A 48 -15.27 12.46 -0.78
N GLY A 49 -14.29 11.92 -0.04
CA GLY A 49 -14.46 11.57 1.36
C GLY A 49 -14.08 12.70 2.31
N PRO A 50 -14.65 12.73 3.52
CA PRO A 50 -14.21 13.64 4.56
C PRO A 50 -12.75 13.35 4.93
N SER A 51 -12.09 14.35 5.50
CA SER A 51 -10.70 14.24 5.96
C SER A 51 -10.52 13.10 6.95
N SER A 52 -9.42 12.37 6.78
CA SER A 52 -9.07 11.16 7.53
C SER A 52 -7.63 11.27 8.03
N MET A 53 -7.29 10.65 9.16
CA MET A 53 -5.89 10.64 9.61
C MET A 53 -5.03 9.87 8.61
N PHE A 54 -5.56 8.75 8.10
CA PHE A 54 -4.90 7.97 7.06
C PHE A 54 -4.62 8.77 5.78
N GLY A 55 -5.64 9.42 5.21
CA GLY A 55 -5.50 10.22 4.00
C GLY A 55 -4.58 11.42 4.21
N THR A 56 -4.84 12.20 5.25
CA THR A 56 -4.11 13.46 5.52
C THR A 56 -2.63 13.20 5.80
N CYS A 57 -2.28 12.24 6.65
CA CYS A 57 -0.88 11.95 6.94
C CYS A 57 -0.12 11.47 5.69
N LEU A 58 -0.70 10.54 4.92
CA LEU A 58 -0.01 10.01 3.74
C LEU A 58 0.19 11.10 2.68
N THR A 59 -0.83 11.90 2.41
CA THR A 59 -0.76 13.00 1.45
C THR A 59 0.21 14.10 1.90
N TYR A 60 0.21 14.45 3.19
CA TYR A 60 1.18 15.39 3.77
C TYR A 60 2.62 14.92 3.51
N VAL A 61 2.92 13.67 3.87
CA VAL A 61 4.25 13.08 3.68
C VAL A 61 4.63 13.02 2.21
N THR A 62 3.68 12.72 1.32
CA THR A 62 3.91 12.76 -0.13
C THR A 62 4.35 14.14 -0.60
N LEU A 63 3.63 15.20 -0.27
CA LEU A 63 3.99 16.57 -0.66
C LEU A 63 5.40 16.93 -0.14
N ARG A 64 5.71 16.61 1.11
CA ARG A 64 7.05 16.83 1.70
C ARG A 64 8.15 16.07 0.95
N ILE A 65 7.92 14.81 0.58
CA ILE A 65 8.85 14.00 -0.23
C ILE A 65 9.02 14.58 -1.65
N LEU A 66 7.96 15.13 -2.24
CA LEU A 66 8.01 15.75 -3.57
C LEU A 66 8.70 17.12 -3.58
N GLY A 67 9.08 17.65 -2.41
CA GLY A 67 9.88 18.86 -2.25
C GLY A 67 9.09 20.09 -1.81
N GLU A 68 7.80 19.96 -1.48
CA GLU A 68 6.97 21.07 -1.03
C GLU A 68 7.39 21.51 0.38
N ALA A 69 7.53 22.83 0.57
CA ALA A 69 7.96 23.42 1.84
C ALA A 69 6.88 23.25 2.92
N CYS A 70 7.27 22.94 4.16
CA CYS A 70 6.33 22.80 5.28
C CYS A 70 5.53 24.07 5.59
N THR A 71 5.98 25.23 5.09
CA THR A 71 5.29 26.53 5.19
C THR A 71 4.27 26.78 4.08
N HIS A 72 4.17 25.90 3.08
CA HIS A 72 3.13 25.99 2.05
C HIS A 72 1.74 25.93 2.71
N ASP A 73 0.79 26.76 2.25
CA ASP A 73 -0.54 26.91 2.89
C ASP A 73 -1.26 25.55 3.07
N ALA A 74 -1.30 24.74 2.02
CA ALA A 74 -1.87 23.39 2.07
C ALA A 74 -1.22 22.49 3.14
N LEU A 75 0.12 22.52 3.27
CA LEU A 75 0.84 21.73 4.27
C LEU A 75 0.62 22.27 5.68
N THR A 76 0.61 23.60 5.87
CA THR A 76 0.30 24.22 7.16
C THR A 76 -1.07 23.77 7.67
N LYS A 77 -2.12 23.89 6.84
CA LYS A 77 -3.48 23.45 7.17
C LYS A 77 -3.56 21.94 7.43
N GLY A 78 -2.92 21.14 6.59
CA GLY A 78 -2.86 19.69 6.78
C GLY A 78 -2.17 19.28 8.07
N ARG A 79 -1.10 19.97 8.47
CA ARG A 79 -0.40 19.75 9.74
C ARG A 79 -1.29 20.11 10.93
N GLU A 80 -1.92 21.28 10.89
CA GLU A 80 -2.87 21.71 11.93
C GLU A 80 -4.02 20.71 12.09
N TRP A 81 -4.54 20.20 10.98
CA TRP A 81 -5.55 19.16 10.98
C TRP A 81 -5.02 17.87 11.63
N ILE A 82 -3.83 17.39 11.25
CA ILE A 82 -3.21 16.18 11.83
C ILE A 82 -3.03 16.34 13.35
N LEU A 83 -2.47 17.45 13.80
CA LEU A 83 -2.18 17.68 15.21
C LEU A 83 -3.46 17.81 16.05
N SER A 84 -4.49 18.48 15.53
CA SER A 84 -5.79 18.61 16.22
C SER A 84 -6.58 17.30 16.32
N HIS A 85 -6.29 16.30 15.49
CA HIS A 85 -7.01 15.02 15.45
C HIS A 85 -6.26 13.85 16.12
N GLY A 86 -5.28 14.16 16.99
CA GLY A 86 -4.54 13.16 17.77
C GLY A 86 -3.19 12.76 17.17
N SER A 87 -2.70 13.54 16.19
CA SER A 87 -1.42 13.36 15.50
C SER A 87 -1.31 12.06 14.68
N ALA A 88 -0.19 11.90 13.96
CA ALA A 88 0.10 10.66 13.25
C ALA A 88 0.16 9.43 14.20
N ALA A 89 0.29 9.60 15.51
CA ALA A 89 0.21 8.50 16.48
C ALA A 89 -1.12 7.74 16.43
N ALA A 90 -2.21 8.43 16.06
CA ALA A 90 -3.55 7.89 15.94
C ALA A 90 -3.90 7.36 14.53
N ILE A 91 -2.95 7.30 13.60
CA ILE A 91 -3.21 6.79 12.25
C ILE A 91 -3.65 5.31 12.29
N PRO A 92 -4.56 4.85 11.41
CA PRO A 92 -4.96 3.44 11.33
C PRO A 92 -3.79 2.49 11.01
N GLN A 93 -3.94 1.20 11.30
CA GLN A 93 -2.89 0.18 11.18
C GLN A 93 -2.14 0.21 9.84
N TRP A 94 -2.83 0.35 8.69
CA TRP A 94 -2.15 0.46 7.40
C TRP A 94 -1.27 1.70 7.28
N GLY A 95 -1.72 2.83 7.83
CA GLY A 95 -0.90 4.04 7.92
C GLY A 95 0.30 3.84 8.84
N LYS A 96 0.13 3.16 9.98
CA LYS A 96 1.25 2.83 10.89
C LYS A 96 2.31 2.00 10.16
N ILE A 97 1.89 1.01 9.38
CA ILE A 97 2.81 0.18 8.58
C ILE A 97 3.57 1.04 7.57
N TRP A 98 2.88 1.85 6.77
CA TRP A 98 3.53 2.69 5.77
C TRP A 98 4.45 3.74 6.40
N LEU A 99 4.03 4.36 7.50
CA LEU A 99 4.86 5.29 8.25
C LEU A 99 6.03 4.59 8.95
N SER A 100 5.92 3.31 9.33
CA SER A 100 7.07 2.55 9.84
C SER A 100 8.06 2.20 8.75
N VAL A 101 7.58 1.77 7.59
CA VAL A 101 8.40 1.45 6.43
C VAL A 101 9.15 2.69 5.92
N ILE A 102 8.53 3.87 5.90
CA ILE A 102 9.20 5.13 5.48
C ILE A 102 10.12 5.71 6.57
N GLY A 103 9.96 5.30 7.84
CA GLY A 103 10.77 5.76 8.97
C GLY A 103 10.17 6.92 9.78
N LEU A 104 8.86 7.13 9.71
CA LEU A 104 8.10 8.11 10.48
C LEU A 104 7.32 7.53 11.64
N TYR A 105 7.33 6.22 11.90
CA TYR A 105 6.57 5.58 12.99
C TYR A 105 7.30 4.34 13.52
N ASP A 106 7.36 4.13 14.83
CA ASP A 106 8.08 2.95 15.37
C ASP A 106 7.29 1.64 15.21
N TRP A 107 7.97 0.55 14.83
CA TRP A 107 7.32 -0.75 14.65
C TRP A 107 6.67 -1.31 15.94
N SER A 108 7.10 -0.87 17.13
CA SER A 108 6.46 -1.24 18.41
C SER A 108 5.04 -0.68 18.56
N GLY A 109 4.71 0.39 17.82
CA GLY A 109 3.36 0.93 17.75
C GLY A 109 2.46 0.27 16.70
N ASN A 110 2.87 -0.86 16.13
CA ASN A 110 2.02 -1.66 15.24
C ASN A 110 1.49 -2.89 15.99
N ASN A 111 0.27 -3.33 15.66
CA ASN A 111 -0.14 -4.70 15.99
C ASN A 111 0.73 -5.69 15.22
N SER A 112 1.01 -6.86 15.81
CA SER A 112 1.88 -7.84 15.17
C SER A 112 1.30 -8.35 13.86
N ILE A 113 2.16 -8.42 12.85
CA ILE A 113 1.87 -8.99 11.54
C ILE A 113 2.79 -10.19 11.38
N PHE A 114 2.46 -11.27 12.10
CA PHE A 114 3.34 -12.41 12.33
C PHE A 114 3.60 -13.20 11.03
N PRO A 115 4.82 -13.16 10.46
CA PRO A 115 5.18 -13.89 9.23
C PRO A 115 4.89 -15.40 9.31
N GLU A 116 4.99 -15.95 10.52
CA GLU A 116 4.85 -17.37 10.80
C GLU A 116 3.46 -17.90 10.46
N LEU A 117 2.45 -17.02 10.29
CA LEU A 117 1.12 -17.40 9.80
C LEU A 117 1.18 -18.09 8.42
N TRP A 118 2.17 -17.75 7.58
CA TRP A 118 2.40 -18.35 6.27
C TRP A 118 3.08 -19.73 6.32
N LEU A 119 3.43 -20.23 7.51
CA LEU A 119 3.94 -21.59 7.71
C LEU A 119 2.90 -22.55 8.29
N VAL A 120 1.76 -22.02 8.73
CA VAL A 120 0.70 -22.82 9.36
C VAL A 120 0.10 -23.81 8.34
N PRO A 121 -0.32 -25.02 8.73
CA PRO A 121 -0.99 -25.94 7.83
C PRO A 121 -2.24 -25.36 7.16
N HIS A 122 -2.40 -25.56 5.84
CA HIS A 122 -3.54 -25.06 5.05
C HIS A 122 -4.92 -25.55 5.54
N ILE A 123 -4.96 -26.66 6.27
CA ILE A 123 -6.20 -27.19 6.87
C ILE A 123 -6.79 -26.24 7.92
N LEU A 124 -5.97 -25.41 8.57
CA LEU A 124 -6.43 -24.50 9.61
C LEU A 124 -7.17 -23.29 9.02
N PRO A 125 -8.28 -22.84 9.64
CA PRO A 125 -9.12 -21.76 9.10
C PRO A 125 -8.42 -20.40 9.07
N ILE A 126 -7.38 -20.22 9.90
CA ILE A 126 -6.57 -19.01 9.98
C ILE A 126 -5.49 -18.92 8.91
N HIS A 127 -5.28 -19.98 8.10
CA HIS A 127 -4.23 -19.99 7.10
C HIS A 127 -4.45 -18.91 6.03
N PRO A 128 -3.45 -18.08 5.67
CA PRO A 128 -3.63 -16.96 4.75
C PRO A 128 -4.13 -17.36 3.36
N GLY A 129 -3.85 -18.59 2.93
CA GLY A 129 -4.38 -19.17 1.68
C GLY A 129 -5.92 -19.17 1.59
N ARG A 130 -6.62 -19.11 2.73
CA ARG A 130 -8.09 -19.05 2.82
C ARG A 130 -8.64 -17.63 2.91
N PHE A 131 -7.79 -16.62 3.03
CA PHE A 131 -8.25 -15.23 3.07
C PHE A 131 -8.62 -14.77 1.66
N TRP A 132 -9.46 -13.73 1.60
CA TRP A 132 -9.72 -13.00 0.37
C TRP A 132 -8.40 -12.60 -0.31
N CYS A 133 -8.30 -12.75 -1.64
CA CYS A 133 -7.05 -12.62 -2.38
C CYS A 133 -6.34 -11.28 -2.13
N PHE A 134 -7.07 -10.16 -2.14
CA PHE A 134 -6.51 -8.84 -1.83
C PHE A 134 -5.94 -8.78 -0.41
N CYS A 135 -6.66 -9.33 0.56
CA CYS A 135 -6.18 -9.40 1.94
C CYS A 135 -4.87 -10.20 2.01
N ARG A 136 -4.85 -11.42 1.46
CA ARG A 136 -3.66 -12.27 1.46
C ARG A 136 -2.46 -11.60 0.79
N LEU A 137 -2.65 -11.05 -0.40
CA LEU A 137 -1.56 -10.49 -1.22
C LEU A 137 -1.03 -9.14 -0.69
N VAL A 138 -1.86 -8.36 0.02
CA VAL A 138 -1.37 -7.14 0.68
C VAL A 138 -0.68 -7.45 2.01
N TYR A 139 -1.27 -8.32 2.84
CA TYR A 139 -0.67 -8.64 4.14
C TYR A 139 0.60 -9.49 4.04
N MET A 140 0.81 -10.21 2.94
CA MET A 140 2.01 -11.00 2.70
C MET A 140 3.31 -10.17 2.71
N PRO A 141 3.50 -9.15 1.85
CA PRO A 141 4.67 -8.30 1.92
C PRO A 141 4.67 -7.40 3.17
N MET A 142 3.51 -7.01 3.73
CA MET A 142 3.47 -6.31 5.03
C MET A 142 4.05 -7.17 6.15
N ALA A 143 3.75 -8.47 6.19
CA ALA A 143 4.33 -9.41 7.14
C ALA A 143 5.84 -9.53 6.94
N TYR A 144 6.31 -9.61 5.69
CA TYR A 144 7.74 -9.60 5.39
C TYR A 144 8.45 -8.38 5.98
N LEU A 145 7.92 -7.19 5.71
CA LEU A 145 8.47 -5.91 6.18
C LEU A 145 8.44 -5.80 7.71
N TYR A 146 7.34 -6.22 8.33
CA TYR A 146 7.18 -6.25 9.79
C TYR A 146 8.18 -7.24 10.44
N GLY A 147 8.31 -8.45 9.89
CA GLY A 147 9.23 -9.46 10.40
C GLY A 147 10.69 -9.05 10.28
N LYS A 148 11.04 -8.29 9.24
CA LYS A 148 12.36 -7.65 9.08
C LYS A 148 12.53 -6.39 9.93
N LYS A 149 11.45 -5.83 10.47
CA LYS A 149 11.40 -4.49 11.08
C LYS A 149 12.03 -3.44 10.17
N PHE A 150 11.73 -3.54 8.87
CA PHE A 150 12.38 -2.71 7.87
C PHE A 150 12.01 -1.24 8.04
N VAL A 151 13.02 -0.37 7.93
CA VAL A 151 12.87 1.08 7.93
C VAL A 151 13.70 1.62 6.77
N GLY A 152 13.09 2.47 5.95
CA GLY A 152 13.74 3.13 4.83
C GLY A 152 14.82 4.13 5.26
N PRO A 153 15.49 4.78 4.30
CA PRO A 153 16.56 5.73 4.59
C PRO A 153 16.09 6.90 5.48
N ILE A 154 16.76 7.12 6.60
CA ILE A 154 16.50 8.26 7.51
C ILE A 154 17.26 9.49 6.99
N THR A 155 16.56 10.31 6.21
CA THR A 155 17.10 11.54 5.61
C THR A 155 16.73 12.77 6.45
N PRO A 156 17.31 13.96 6.16
CA PRO A 156 16.92 15.19 6.83
C PRO A 156 15.43 15.52 6.71
N ILE A 157 14.79 15.21 5.57
CA ILE A 157 13.34 15.44 5.40
C ILE A 157 12.51 14.51 6.29
N ILE A 158 12.94 13.26 6.48
CA ILE A 158 12.28 12.31 7.40
C ILE A 158 12.40 12.79 8.84
N LEU A 159 13.59 13.25 9.26
CA LEU A 159 13.80 13.82 10.59
C LEU A 159 12.96 15.08 10.82
N ALA A 160 12.85 15.97 9.83
CA ALA A 160 11.97 17.13 9.90
C ALA A 160 10.50 16.72 10.07
N MET A 161 10.03 15.76 9.28
CA MET A 161 8.65 15.27 9.36
C MET A 161 8.30 14.60 10.71
N ARG A 162 9.28 14.02 11.41
CA ARG A 162 9.09 13.51 12.78
C ARG A 162 8.77 14.61 13.80
N GLU A 163 9.19 15.84 13.55
CA GLU A 163 8.84 17.01 14.38
C GLU A 163 7.58 17.74 13.84
N GLU A 164 7.15 17.43 12.61
CA GLU A 164 5.97 18.03 11.99
C GLU A 164 4.68 17.29 12.36
N LEU A 165 4.70 15.95 12.37
CA LEU A 165 3.52 15.09 12.41
C LEU A 165 3.00 14.72 13.80
N TYR A 166 3.74 15.06 14.87
CA TYR A 166 3.49 14.62 16.23
C TYR A 166 3.31 15.80 17.19
N SER A 167 2.44 15.62 18.20
CA SER A 167 2.16 16.65 19.21
C SER A 167 3.19 16.69 20.34
N VAL A 168 4.04 15.67 20.43
CA VAL A 168 5.16 15.53 21.37
C VAL A 168 6.41 15.19 20.56
N SER A 169 7.60 15.33 21.15
CA SER A 169 8.83 14.92 20.48
C SER A 169 8.75 13.44 20.09
N TYR A 170 9.29 13.10 18.92
CA TYR A 170 9.22 11.75 18.37
C TYR A 170 9.75 10.67 19.34
N ASN A 171 10.78 11.00 20.13
CA ASN A 171 11.41 10.08 21.08
C ASN A 171 10.56 9.87 22.35
N ASP A 172 9.63 10.76 22.64
CA ASP A 172 8.77 10.73 23.83
C ASP A 172 7.40 10.07 23.56
N ILE A 173 7.17 9.61 22.33
CA ILE A 173 5.92 8.94 21.96
C ILE A 173 5.86 7.56 22.62
N ASP A 174 4.78 7.34 23.39
CA ASP A 174 4.43 6.01 23.87
C ASP A 174 3.87 5.16 22.71
N TRP A 175 4.77 4.50 21.99
CA TRP A 175 4.41 3.63 20.87
C TRP A 175 3.55 2.45 21.30
N TYR A 176 3.73 1.93 22.51
CA TYR A 176 2.91 0.83 23.03
C TYR A 176 1.44 1.24 23.15
N LYS A 177 1.17 2.45 23.64
CA LYS A 177 -0.18 3.04 23.66
C LYS A 177 -0.66 3.40 22.26
N ALA A 178 0.23 3.93 21.42
CA ALA A 178 -0.10 4.29 20.04
C ALA A 178 -0.60 3.06 19.24
N ARG A 179 -0.10 1.86 19.53
CA ARG A 179 -0.55 0.59 18.92
C ARG A 179 -2.05 0.38 18.92
N ASP A 180 -2.69 0.70 20.03
CA ASP A 180 -4.13 0.51 20.20
C ASP A 180 -4.96 1.75 19.87
N THR A 181 -4.28 2.86 19.55
CA THR A 181 -4.90 4.13 19.20
C THR A 181 -5.26 4.17 17.71
N CYS A 182 -6.44 4.70 17.41
CA CYS A 182 -6.93 4.99 16.06
C CYS A 182 -7.82 6.23 16.15
N ALA A 183 -7.65 7.19 15.23
CA ALA A 183 -8.46 8.38 15.15
C ALA A 183 -9.93 7.99 14.95
N LYS A 184 -10.84 8.62 15.70
CA LYS A 184 -12.27 8.27 15.66
C LYS A 184 -12.87 8.40 14.25
N VAL A 185 -12.42 9.39 13.49
CA VAL A 185 -12.85 9.64 12.10
C VAL A 185 -12.51 8.49 11.15
N ASP A 186 -11.50 7.69 11.48
CA ASP A 186 -11.06 6.55 10.67
C ASP A 186 -11.60 5.21 11.16
N LEU A 187 -12.20 5.18 12.36
CA LEU A 187 -12.65 3.94 12.99
C LEU A 187 -14.01 3.49 12.46
N ARG A 188 -14.01 2.78 11.33
CA ARG A 188 -15.23 2.20 10.74
C ARG A 188 -15.73 0.95 11.46
N TYR A 189 -14.80 0.07 11.83
CA TYR A 189 -15.10 -1.20 12.50
C TYR A 189 -14.35 -1.25 13.83
N PRO A 190 -15.00 -0.87 14.95
CA PRO A 190 -14.38 -0.95 16.26
C PRO A 190 -14.09 -2.41 16.62
N ARG A 191 -12.92 -2.65 17.24
CA ARG A 191 -12.54 -3.98 17.69
C ARG A 191 -13.45 -4.45 18.82
N SER A 192 -13.92 -5.68 18.74
CA SER A 192 -14.70 -6.29 19.82
C SER A 192 -13.80 -6.58 21.04
N PRO A 193 -14.36 -6.74 22.25
CA PRO A 193 -13.58 -7.12 23.44
C PRO A 193 -12.79 -8.42 23.24
N VAL A 194 -13.37 -9.39 22.51
CA VAL A 194 -12.71 -10.66 22.17
C VAL A 194 -11.51 -10.41 21.25
N GLN A 195 -11.67 -9.56 20.22
CA GLN A 195 -10.54 -9.20 19.34
C GLN A 195 -9.44 -8.47 20.11
N ASN A 196 -9.78 -7.59 21.04
CA ASN A 196 -8.80 -6.90 21.88
C ASN A 196 -8.04 -7.90 22.76
N LEU A 197 -8.71 -8.90 23.34
CA LEU A 197 -8.06 -9.97 24.09
C LEU A 197 -7.10 -10.77 23.20
N VAL A 198 -7.54 -11.17 22.01
CA VAL A 198 -6.71 -11.91 21.04
C VAL A 198 -5.47 -11.10 20.67
N TRP A 199 -5.63 -9.81 20.32
CA TRP A 199 -4.50 -8.94 20.00
C TRP A 199 -3.56 -8.73 21.18
N ASN A 200 -4.08 -8.59 22.40
CA ASN A 200 -3.24 -8.50 23.60
C ASN A 200 -2.42 -9.77 23.83
N CYS A 201 -3.02 -10.96 23.65
CA CYS A 201 -2.30 -12.23 23.74
C CYS A 201 -1.23 -12.36 22.65
N ILE A 202 -1.56 -11.96 21.41
CA ILE A 202 -0.60 -11.99 20.30
C ILE A 202 0.56 -11.04 20.59
N ASN A 203 0.28 -9.78 20.92
CA ASN A 203 1.30 -8.74 21.03
C ASN A 203 2.17 -8.87 22.29
N ASN A 204 1.61 -9.32 23.42
CA ASN A 204 2.34 -9.40 24.70
C ASN A 204 2.80 -10.82 25.04
N GLY A 205 2.31 -11.84 24.34
CA GLY A 205 2.67 -13.24 24.57
C GLY A 205 3.37 -13.87 23.37
N LEU A 206 2.63 -14.03 22.27
CA LEU A 206 3.14 -14.74 21.08
C LEU A 206 4.29 -14.00 20.40
N GLU A 207 4.18 -12.69 20.20
CA GLU A 207 5.19 -11.89 19.52
C GLU A 207 6.54 -11.90 20.27
N PRO A 208 6.60 -11.64 21.59
CA PRO A 208 7.85 -11.82 22.34
C PRO A 208 8.42 -13.24 22.23
N LEU A 209 7.57 -14.27 22.33
CA LEU A 209 7.99 -15.66 22.19
C LEU A 209 8.61 -15.94 20.82
N LEU A 210 8.00 -15.45 19.74
CA LEU A 210 8.51 -15.57 18.37
C LEU A 210 9.83 -14.82 18.15
N ASN A 211 10.15 -13.82 18.99
CA ASN A 211 11.43 -13.11 18.96
C ASN A 211 12.50 -13.76 19.85
N CYS A 212 12.15 -14.70 20.72
CA CYS A 212 13.09 -15.39 21.60
C CYS A 212 13.81 -16.55 20.88
N TRP A 213 15.08 -16.75 21.20
CA TRP A 213 15.81 -17.93 20.74
C TRP A 213 15.29 -19.20 21.47
N PRO A 214 15.11 -20.34 20.77
CA PRO A 214 15.39 -20.61 19.36
C PRO A 214 14.20 -20.40 18.41
N VAL A 215 13.04 -19.96 18.91
CA VAL A 215 11.79 -19.82 18.16
C VAL A 215 11.92 -18.80 17.03
N ASN A 216 12.73 -17.76 17.22
CA ASN A 216 13.03 -16.75 16.20
C ASN A 216 13.56 -17.33 14.88
N LYS A 217 14.13 -18.54 14.86
CA LYS A 217 14.50 -19.22 13.61
C LYS A 217 13.28 -19.52 12.72
N MET A 218 12.09 -19.68 13.29
CA MET A 218 10.86 -19.84 12.51
C MET A 218 10.55 -18.60 11.68
N ARG A 219 10.89 -17.42 12.18
CA ARG A 219 10.71 -16.16 11.46
C ARG A 219 11.56 -16.14 10.20
N ASP A 220 12.81 -16.57 10.27
CA ASP A 220 13.69 -16.64 9.08
C ASP A 220 13.14 -17.60 8.02
N VAL A 221 12.57 -18.74 8.44
CA VAL A 221 11.90 -19.69 7.54
C VAL A 221 10.65 -19.06 6.93
N ALA A 222 9.85 -18.37 7.73
CA ALA A 222 8.63 -17.71 7.30
C ALA A 222 8.92 -16.60 6.28
N LEU A 223 9.93 -15.75 6.54
CA LEU A 223 10.35 -14.69 5.64
C LEU A 223 10.86 -15.23 4.30
N LYS A 224 11.62 -16.33 4.31
CA LYS A 224 12.04 -17.03 3.08
C LYS A 224 10.83 -17.60 2.32
N ASN A 225 9.85 -18.17 3.02
CA ASN A 225 8.64 -18.70 2.39
C ASN A 225 7.80 -17.58 1.76
N ILE A 226 7.61 -16.48 2.49
CA ILE A 226 6.89 -15.30 2.00
C ILE A 226 7.56 -14.72 0.77
N MET A 227 8.89 -14.57 0.76
CA MET A 227 9.60 -14.02 -0.40
C MET A 227 9.43 -14.89 -1.65
N LYS A 228 9.37 -16.22 -1.53
CA LYS A 228 9.03 -17.11 -2.65
C LYS A 228 7.64 -16.83 -3.21
N HIS A 229 6.65 -16.58 -2.35
CA HIS A 229 5.30 -16.22 -2.81
C HIS A 229 5.24 -14.83 -3.44
N ILE A 230 6.03 -13.87 -2.94
CA ILE A 230 6.18 -12.54 -3.55
C ILE A 230 6.73 -12.68 -4.98
N HIS A 231 7.84 -13.41 -5.16
CA HIS A 231 8.41 -13.66 -6.49
C HIS A 231 7.42 -14.37 -7.44
N TYR A 232 6.68 -15.36 -6.94
CA TYR A 232 5.66 -16.04 -7.73
C TYR A 232 4.54 -15.09 -8.20
N GLU A 233 4.04 -14.23 -7.31
CA GLU A 233 3.04 -13.20 -7.66
C GLU A 233 3.61 -12.24 -8.72
N ASP A 234 4.83 -11.78 -8.52
CA ASP A 234 5.49 -10.84 -9.43
C ASP A 234 5.71 -11.45 -10.83
N GLU A 235 6.22 -12.68 -10.91
CA GLU A 235 6.41 -13.37 -12.19
C GLU A 235 5.08 -13.66 -12.90
N SER A 236 4.06 -14.12 -12.16
CA SER A 236 2.76 -14.49 -12.73
C SER A 236 1.96 -13.29 -13.26
N THR A 237 2.14 -12.12 -12.63
CA THR A 237 1.49 -10.86 -13.02
C THR A 237 2.36 -9.98 -13.90
N LYS A 238 3.57 -10.43 -14.26
CA LYS A 238 4.58 -9.61 -14.96
C LYS A 238 4.85 -8.29 -14.24
N TYR A 239 4.96 -8.35 -12.92
CA TYR A 239 5.31 -7.25 -12.01
C TYR A 239 4.27 -6.11 -11.94
N ILE A 240 3.04 -6.38 -12.39
CA ILE A 240 1.90 -5.48 -12.22
C ILE A 240 1.32 -5.64 -10.81
N GLY A 241 1.27 -6.87 -10.29
CA GLY A 241 0.58 -7.22 -9.04
C GLY A 241 -0.94 -7.15 -9.16
N ILE A 242 -1.66 -7.64 -8.14
CA ILE A 242 -3.13 -7.58 -8.12
C ILE A 242 -3.69 -6.15 -7.99
N CYS A 243 -2.91 -5.24 -7.38
CA CYS A 243 -3.29 -3.86 -7.11
C CYS A 243 -2.04 -3.02 -6.79
N PRO A 244 -2.12 -1.67 -6.84
CA PRO A 244 -0.96 -0.81 -6.63
C PRO A 244 -0.37 -0.92 -5.22
N ILE A 245 -1.17 -1.32 -4.23
CA ILE A 245 -0.72 -1.54 -2.84
C ILE A 245 0.21 -2.74 -2.76
N ASN A 246 -0.24 -3.88 -3.28
CA ASN A 246 0.57 -5.09 -3.36
C ASN A 246 1.82 -4.83 -4.21
N LYS A 247 1.66 -4.17 -5.37
CA LYS A 247 2.76 -3.78 -6.25
C LYS A 247 3.85 -2.98 -5.52
N ALA A 248 3.47 -1.91 -4.83
CA ALA A 248 4.40 -1.03 -4.11
C ALA A 248 5.17 -1.79 -3.02
N LEU A 249 4.47 -2.64 -2.27
CA LEU A 249 5.06 -3.42 -1.18
C LEU A 249 5.99 -4.53 -1.70
N ASN A 250 5.60 -5.24 -2.76
CA ASN A 250 6.44 -6.26 -3.42
C ASN A 250 7.72 -5.61 -3.97
N MET A 251 7.60 -4.47 -4.65
CA MET A 251 8.75 -3.70 -5.15
C MET A 251 9.75 -3.35 -4.03
N ILE A 252 9.27 -2.91 -2.86
CA ILE A 252 10.12 -2.66 -1.68
C ILE A 252 10.76 -3.96 -1.20
N CYS A 253 10.03 -5.08 -1.13
CA CYS A 253 10.58 -6.37 -0.71
C CYS A 253 11.70 -6.86 -1.64
N CYS A 254 11.52 -6.76 -2.96
CA CYS A 254 12.57 -7.09 -3.94
C CYS A 254 13.79 -6.18 -3.80
N TRP A 255 13.59 -4.88 -3.53
CA TRP A 255 14.70 -3.96 -3.27
C TRP A 255 15.46 -4.32 -1.98
N ILE A 256 14.77 -4.73 -0.92
CA ILE A 256 15.40 -5.19 0.34
C ILE A 256 16.22 -6.47 0.11
N GLU A 257 15.71 -7.40 -0.69
CA GLU A 257 16.44 -8.63 -1.01
C GLU A 257 17.71 -8.34 -1.83
N ASN A 258 17.58 -7.52 -2.88
CA ASN A 258 18.71 -7.07 -3.69
C ASN A 258 18.36 -5.77 -4.45
N PRO A 259 18.98 -4.63 -4.09
CA PRO A 259 18.75 -3.35 -4.77
C PRO A 259 19.14 -3.31 -6.25
N ASN A 260 19.98 -4.23 -6.71
CA ASN A 260 20.46 -4.31 -8.10
C ASN A 260 19.77 -5.43 -8.90
N SER A 261 18.70 -6.01 -8.35
CA SER A 261 17.94 -7.13 -8.92
C SER A 261 17.29 -6.80 -10.27
N ASN A 262 17.07 -7.83 -11.09
CA ASN A 262 16.30 -7.66 -12.33
C ASN A 262 14.82 -7.44 -12.01
N GLU A 263 14.34 -8.06 -10.94
CA GLU A 263 13.01 -7.99 -10.37
C GLU A 263 12.61 -6.53 -10.07
N LEU A 264 13.50 -5.77 -9.42
CA LEU A 264 13.28 -4.34 -9.19
C LEU A 264 13.15 -3.55 -10.50
N LYS A 265 14.00 -3.84 -11.50
CA LYS A 265 13.93 -3.16 -12.80
C LYS A 265 12.59 -3.43 -13.50
N GLN A 266 12.07 -4.65 -13.40
CA GLN A 266 10.76 -5.00 -13.93
C GLN A 266 9.62 -4.27 -13.20
N HIS A 267 9.68 -4.19 -11.86
CA HIS A 267 8.74 -3.42 -11.07
C HIS A 267 8.72 -1.93 -11.45
N LEU A 268 9.89 -1.31 -11.57
CA LEU A 268 10.04 0.10 -11.94
C LEU A 268 9.50 0.36 -13.35
N ALA A 269 9.73 -0.54 -14.30
CA ALA A 269 9.19 -0.42 -15.66
C ALA A 269 7.65 -0.44 -15.68
N ARG A 270 7.02 -1.15 -14.74
CA ARG A 270 5.56 -1.31 -14.61
C ARG A 270 4.85 -0.29 -13.73
N ILE A 271 5.57 0.72 -13.23
CA ILE A 271 4.96 1.69 -12.32
C ILE A 271 3.98 2.64 -13.03
N TYR A 272 4.28 2.95 -14.30
CA TYR A 272 3.45 3.83 -15.12
C TYR A 272 2.08 3.24 -15.46
N ASP A 273 1.94 1.91 -15.47
CA ASP A 273 0.66 1.22 -15.67
C ASP A 273 -0.42 1.71 -14.66
N TYR A 274 0.00 2.24 -13.51
CA TYR A 274 -0.89 2.78 -12.48
C TYR A 274 -1.06 4.30 -12.51
N PHE A 275 -0.28 5.05 -13.29
CA PHE A 275 -0.41 6.50 -13.34
C PHE A 275 -1.41 6.92 -14.41
N TRP A 276 -2.25 7.89 -14.06
CA TRP A 276 -3.28 8.43 -14.93
C TRP A 276 -3.28 9.95 -14.83
N LEU A 277 -3.11 10.62 -15.97
CA LEU A 277 -3.24 12.07 -16.07
C LEU A 277 -4.69 12.41 -16.42
N ALA A 278 -5.35 13.14 -15.54
CA ALA A 278 -6.71 13.64 -15.69
C ALA A 278 -6.76 15.17 -15.66
N GLU A 279 -7.95 15.73 -15.84
CA GLU A 279 -8.21 17.18 -15.82
C GLU A 279 -7.85 17.86 -14.50
N ASP A 280 -7.88 17.09 -13.41
CA ASP A 280 -7.58 17.51 -12.04
C ASP A 280 -6.13 17.26 -11.63
N GLY A 281 -5.31 16.67 -12.51
CA GLY A 281 -3.89 16.37 -12.29
C GLY A 281 -3.56 14.89 -12.45
N MET A 282 -2.37 14.48 -12.00
CA MET A 282 -1.91 13.09 -12.08
C MET A 282 -2.30 12.31 -10.83
N LYS A 283 -3.10 11.26 -11.02
CA LYS A 283 -3.55 10.33 -9.98
C LYS A 283 -3.09 8.90 -10.25
N ALA A 284 -3.26 8.05 -9.24
CA ALA A 284 -2.95 6.64 -9.34
C ALA A 284 -4.24 5.82 -9.39
N GLN A 285 -4.34 4.94 -10.37
CA GLN A 285 -5.46 4.04 -10.57
C GLN A 285 -5.47 2.95 -9.48
N TYR A 286 -6.67 2.47 -9.10
CA TYR A 286 -6.83 1.36 -8.13
C TYR A 286 -6.46 -0.02 -8.70
N TYR A 287 -6.43 -0.12 -10.04
CA TYR A 287 -6.03 -1.25 -10.85
C TYR A 287 -5.14 -0.73 -11.99
N ASP A 288 -4.56 -1.59 -12.82
CA ASP A 288 -3.87 -1.21 -14.07
C ASP A 288 -4.85 -0.75 -15.19
N GLY A 289 -6.03 -0.27 -14.80
CA GLY A 289 -7.19 0.01 -15.63
C GLY A 289 -8.32 -0.99 -15.40
N CYS A 290 -9.43 -0.80 -16.12
CA CYS A 290 -10.52 -1.78 -16.16
C CYS A 290 -11.01 -2.11 -17.58
N PRO A 291 -10.11 -2.24 -18.57
CA PRO A 291 -10.50 -2.30 -19.99
C PRO A 291 -11.34 -3.53 -20.33
N SER A 292 -11.10 -4.67 -19.67
CA SER A 292 -11.91 -5.88 -19.88
C SER A 292 -13.35 -5.72 -19.33
N TRP A 293 -13.49 -5.03 -18.19
CA TRP A 293 -14.79 -4.78 -17.57
C TRP A 293 -15.60 -3.76 -18.39
N GLU A 294 -14.99 -2.63 -18.72
CA GLU A 294 -15.64 -1.57 -19.49
C GLU A 294 -16.00 -2.04 -20.90
N THR A 295 -15.07 -2.69 -21.62
CA THR A 295 -15.34 -3.15 -22.98
C THR A 295 -16.50 -4.14 -23.02
N ALA A 296 -16.56 -5.08 -22.05
CA ALA A 296 -17.65 -6.04 -21.98
C ALA A 296 -19.02 -5.37 -21.78
N PHE A 297 -19.11 -4.35 -20.93
CA PHE A 297 -20.36 -3.61 -20.72
C PHE A 297 -20.72 -2.68 -21.89
N ILE A 298 -19.75 -2.01 -22.48
CA ILE A 298 -19.97 -1.16 -23.65
C ILE A 298 -20.51 -1.99 -24.81
N VAL A 299 -19.93 -3.17 -25.07
CA VAL A 299 -20.43 -4.09 -26.10
C VAL A 299 -21.86 -4.55 -25.81
N GLN A 300 -22.15 -4.95 -24.56
CA GLN A 300 -23.51 -5.33 -24.17
C GLN A 300 -24.52 -4.19 -24.35
N ALA A 301 -24.12 -2.95 -24.03
CA ALA A 301 -24.95 -1.76 -24.23
C ALA A 301 -25.26 -1.55 -25.71
N TYR A 302 -24.25 -1.56 -26.60
CA TYR A 302 -24.47 -1.44 -28.05
C TYR A 302 -25.34 -2.56 -28.61
N CYS A 303 -25.11 -3.81 -28.21
CA CYS A 303 -25.92 -4.96 -28.64
C CYS A 303 -27.37 -4.89 -28.17
N SER A 304 -27.65 -4.12 -27.11
CA SER A 304 -29.01 -3.89 -26.61
C SER A 304 -29.73 -2.72 -27.32
N THR A 305 -29.07 -2.11 -28.31
CA THR A 305 -29.64 -1.06 -29.17
C THR A 305 -29.76 -1.54 -30.61
N ASP A 306 -30.47 -0.79 -31.45
CA ASP A 306 -30.54 -1.03 -32.90
C ASP A 306 -29.31 -0.49 -33.67
N LEU A 307 -28.24 -0.10 -32.97
CA LEU A 307 -27.06 0.57 -33.54
C LEU A 307 -25.91 -0.40 -33.90
N VAL A 308 -26.09 -1.72 -33.74
CA VAL A 308 -25.04 -2.72 -34.01
C VAL A 308 -24.49 -2.62 -35.43
N ASN A 309 -25.37 -2.41 -36.41
CA ASN A 309 -24.97 -2.29 -37.81
C ASN A 309 -24.21 -0.99 -38.10
N GLU A 310 -24.48 0.07 -37.34
CA GLU A 310 -23.78 1.36 -37.47
C GLU A 310 -22.37 1.28 -36.88
N PHE A 311 -22.21 0.56 -35.76
CA PHE A 311 -20.92 0.42 -35.05
C PHE A 311 -20.20 -0.91 -35.31
N GLY A 312 -20.56 -1.63 -36.37
CA GLY A 312 -20.00 -2.95 -36.69
C GLY A 312 -18.46 -3.03 -36.63
N PRO A 313 -17.71 -2.11 -37.29
CA PRO A 313 -16.25 -2.10 -37.21
C PRO A 313 -15.69 -1.88 -35.80
N THR A 314 -16.36 -1.07 -34.98
CA THR A 314 -15.97 -0.83 -33.58
C THR A 314 -16.21 -2.07 -32.73
N LEU A 315 -17.36 -2.74 -32.90
CA LEU A 315 -17.69 -3.98 -32.20
C LEU A 315 -16.74 -5.13 -32.59
N GLN A 316 -16.29 -5.19 -33.84
CA GLN A 316 -15.27 -6.16 -34.26
C GLN A 316 -13.94 -5.94 -33.52
N LYS A 317 -13.49 -4.69 -33.37
CA LYS A 317 -12.28 -4.38 -32.59
C LYS A 317 -12.45 -4.75 -31.11
N ALA A 318 -13.61 -4.48 -30.53
CA ALA A 318 -13.91 -4.86 -29.15
C ALA A 318 -13.91 -6.38 -28.97
N HIS A 319 -14.50 -7.12 -29.90
CA HIS A 319 -14.44 -8.59 -29.93
C HIS A 319 -12.99 -9.08 -30.01
N ASP A 320 -12.17 -8.52 -30.91
CA ASP A 320 -10.77 -8.91 -31.07
C ASP A 320 -9.95 -8.60 -29.80
N PHE A 321 -10.24 -7.49 -29.13
CA PHE A 321 -9.64 -7.15 -27.84
C PHE A 321 -10.00 -8.18 -26.76
N ILE A 322 -11.28 -8.50 -26.60
CA ILE A 322 -11.75 -9.50 -25.61
C ILE A 322 -11.09 -10.86 -25.88
N LYS A 323 -11.06 -11.29 -27.15
CA LYS A 323 -10.44 -12.56 -27.55
C LYS A 323 -8.94 -12.59 -27.21
N LYS A 324 -8.20 -11.53 -27.50
CA LYS A 324 -6.76 -11.42 -27.18
C LYS A 324 -6.47 -11.28 -25.69
N SER A 325 -7.46 -10.81 -24.91
CA SER A 325 -7.35 -10.62 -23.47
C SER A 325 -7.73 -11.88 -22.67
N GLN A 326 -8.22 -12.92 -23.34
CA GLN A 326 -8.54 -14.20 -22.71
C GLN A 326 -7.26 -14.86 -22.17
N VAL A 327 -7.29 -15.28 -20.90
CA VAL A 327 -6.16 -15.98 -20.28
C VAL A 327 -6.07 -17.40 -20.82
N GLU A 328 -5.10 -17.66 -21.72
CA GLU A 328 -4.96 -18.95 -22.42
C GLU A 328 -4.10 -19.99 -21.66
N CYS A 329 -3.18 -19.56 -20.80
CA CYS A 329 -2.32 -20.47 -20.04
C CYS A 329 -1.85 -19.86 -18.72
N PHE A 330 -2.19 -20.50 -17.60
CA PHE A 330 -1.41 -20.35 -16.37
C PHE A 330 -0.20 -21.25 -16.49
N LYS A 331 1.02 -20.69 -16.60
CA LYS A 331 2.22 -21.45 -16.21
C LYS A 331 2.16 -21.65 -14.70
N PHE A 332 1.43 -22.67 -14.26
CA PHE A 332 1.55 -23.16 -12.90
C PHE A 332 2.95 -23.75 -12.74
N TYR A 333 3.87 -22.99 -12.13
CA TYR A 333 4.88 -23.64 -11.32
C TYR A 333 4.13 -24.25 -10.13
N ILE A 334 3.65 -25.49 -10.31
CA ILE A 334 3.21 -26.32 -9.18
C ILE A 334 4.46 -26.56 -8.35
N TYR A 335 4.73 -25.69 -7.38
CA TYR A 335 5.45 -26.12 -6.20
C TYR A 335 4.51 -27.08 -5.48
N SER A 336 4.78 -28.37 -5.66
CA SER A 336 4.12 -29.46 -4.99
C SER A 336 4.31 -29.31 -3.48
N TYR A 337 3.42 -28.58 -2.81
CA TYR A 337 3.25 -28.57 -1.37
C TYR A 337 2.27 -29.69 -0.98
N LEU A 338 2.65 -30.93 -1.26
CA LEU A 338 2.06 -32.15 -0.72
C LEU A 338 3.19 -33.17 -0.51
N SER A 339 3.94 -32.98 0.57
CA SER A 339 4.60 -34.04 1.32
C SER A 339 4.92 -33.58 2.74
#